data_AF-A0A4Z1QX17-F1
#
_entry.id   AF-A0A4Z1QX17-F1
#
_cell.length_a   1.000
_cell.length_b   1.000
_cell.length_c   1.000
_cell.angle_alpha   90.00
_cell.angle_beta   90.00
_cell.angle_gamma   90.00
#
_symmetry.space_group_name_H-M   'P 1'
#
loop_
_entity.id
_entity.type
_entity.pdbx_description
1 polymer ?
#
loop_
_entity_poly.entity_id
_entity_poly.type
_entity_poly.pdbx_seq_one_letter_code
_entity_poly.pdbx_strand_id
1 'polypeptide(L)'
;MTDRIACINPNCRRTAAQDKHPGSTWIICGKCYRAMPDRLRVRWKALNKRSRRLTRISEKTKNTTMAARSRQWFRIDRMYDRAWDRLVEAITHYFTASEQPVGLEDFMKENGLV
;
A
#
# COMPACT_ATOMS: atom_id res chain seq x y z
N MET A 1 -18.86 -3.67 15.03
CA MET A 1 -17.43 -3.55 14.66
C MET A 1 -17.38 -3.60 13.13
N THR A 2 -16.66 -2.71 12.47
CA THR A 2 -16.74 -2.55 11.01
C THR A 2 -16.12 -3.77 10.31
N ASP A 3 -16.96 -4.75 9.97
CA ASP A 3 -16.60 -5.96 9.19
C ASP A 3 -16.18 -5.67 7.75
N ARG A 4 -15.91 -4.39 7.45
CA ARG A 4 -15.65 -3.87 6.12
C ARG A 4 -14.41 -2.99 6.19
N ILE A 5 -13.48 -3.23 5.26
CA ILE A 5 -12.30 -2.38 5.05
C ILE A 5 -12.47 -1.53 3.82
N ALA A 6 -12.03 -0.28 3.91
CA ALA A 6 -12.17 0.71 2.86
C ALA A 6 -11.07 0.63 1.80
N CYS A 7 -11.34 1.17 0.62
CA CYS A 7 -10.34 1.39 -0.40
C CYS A 7 -9.32 2.46 0.04
N ILE A 8 -8.05 2.29 -0.31
CA ILE A 8 -6.96 3.24 0.00
C ILE A 8 -7.19 4.63 -0.61
N ASN A 9 -7.95 4.70 -1.70
CA ASN A 9 -8.36 5.97 -2.28
C ASN A 9 -9.53 6.52 -1.43
N PRO A 10 -9.35 7.65 -0.71
CA PRO A 10 -10.39 8.21 0.15
C PRO A 10 -11.65 8.64 -0.63
N ASN A 11 -11.49 9.00 -1.90
CA ASN A 11 -12.59 9.34 -2.80
C ASN A 11 -13.35 8.10 -3.31
N CYS A 12 -12.92 6.89 -2.94
CA CYS A 12 -13.56 5.66 -3.34
C CYS A 12 -14.40 5.06 -2.22
N ARG A 13 -15.71 4.92 -2.44
CA ARG A 13 -16.64 4.30 -1.48
C ARG A 13 -16.67 2.77 -1.51
N ARG A 14 -15.74 2.12 -2.23
CA ARG A 14 -15.71 0.65 -2.31
C ARG A 14 -15.08 0.08 -1.05
N THR A 15 -15.72 -0.95 -0.54
CA THR A 15 -15.26 -1.71 0.62
C THR A 15 -15.16 -3.20 0.28
N ALA A 16 -14.38 -3.94 1.06
CA ALA A 16 -14.39 -5.40 1.07
C ALA A 16 -14.64 -5.92 2.48
N ALA A 17 -15.10 -7.16 2.58
CA ALA A 17 -15.32 -7.78 3.87
C ALA A 17 -13.98 -8.17 4.52
N GLN A 18 -13.84 -7.92 5.83
CA GLN A 18 -12.61 -8.11 6.59
C GLN A 18 -12.19 -9.60 6.64
N ASP A 19 -13.17 -10.51 6.66
CA ASP A 19 -12.99 -11.97 6.63
C ASP A 19 -12.18 -12.45 5.42
N LYS A 20 -12.36 -11.81 4.25
CA LYS A 20 -11.63 -12.12 3.01
C LYS A 20 -10.23 -11.49 2.97
N HIS A 21 -9.96 -10.55 3.87
CA HIS A 21 -8.71 -9.78 3.93
C HIS A 21 -8.24 -9.63 5.39
N PRO A 22 -7.96 -10.75 6.08
CA PRO A 22 -7.59 -10.72 7.50
C PRO A 22 -6.29 -9.91 7.69
N GLY A 23 -6.26 -9.09 8.74
CA GLY A 23 -5.09 -8.26 9.08
C GLY A 23 -4.83 -7.07 8.15
N SER A 24 -5.63 -6.89 7.10
CA SER A 24 -5.56 -5.70 6.24
C SER A 24 -6.41 -4.58 6.82
N THR A 25 -5.92 -3.36 6.85
CA THR A 25 -6.67 -2.16 7.27
C THR A 25 -7.33 -1.43 6.10
N TRP A 26 -6.86 -1.69 4.88
CA TRP A 26 -7.35 -1.10 3.64
C TRP A 26 -7.19 -2.08 2.46
N ILE A 27 -7.86 -1.79 1.34
CA ILE A 27 -7.70 -2.50 0.05
C ILE A 27 -7.38 -1.53 -1.08
N ILE A 28 -6.88 -2.02 -2.21
CA ILE A 28 -7.00 -1.29 -3.48
C ILE A 28 -8.07 -1.98 -4.31
N CYS A 29 -9.22 -1.34 -4.48
CA CYS A 29 -10.29 -1.92 -5.29
C CYS A 29 -9.86 -1.99 -6.77
N GLY A 30 -10.49 -2.88 -7.55
CA GLY A 30 -10.14 -3.05 -8.97
C GLY A 30 -10.31 -1.79 -9.84
N LYS A 31 -11.22 -0.86 -9.46
CA LYS A 31 -11.38 0.43 -10.16
C LYS A 31 -10.16 1.33 -9.91
N CYS A 32 -9.83 1.58 -8.65
CA CYS A 32 -8.67 2.40 -8.27
C CYS A 32 -7.36 1.78 -8.76
N TYR A 33 -7.24 0.45 -8.73
CA TYR A 33 -6.06 -0.24 -9.25
C TYR A 33 -5.83 0.03 -10.74
N ARG A 34 -6.89 0.06 -11.56
CA ARG A 34 -6.80 0.38 -12.99
C ARG A 34 -6.55 1.85 -13.27
N ALA A 35 -7.02 2.75 -12.40
CA ALA A 35 -6.81 4.18 -12.51
C ALA A 35 -5.36 4.61 -12.18
N MET A 36 -4.61 3.81 -11.41
CA MET A 36 -3.23 4.13 -11.06
C MET A 36 -2.31 4.24 -12.29
N PRO A 37 -1.31 5.14 -12.25
CA PRO A 37 -0.25 5.20 -13.25
C PRO A 37 0.45 3.86 -13.43
N ASP A 38 0.83 3.55 -14.67
CA ASP A 38 1.45 2.28 -15.06
C ASP A 38 2.68 1.94 -14.22
N ARG A 39 3.51 2.94 -13.91
CA ARG A 39 4.68 2.77 -13.03
C ARG A 39 4.33 2.15 -11.68
N LEU A 40 3.22 2.56 -11.07
CA LEU A 40 2.77 2.06 -9.76
C LEU A 40 2.18 0.65 -9.91
N ARG A 41 1.40 0.40 -10.97
CA ARG A 41 0.83 -0.93 -11.25
C ARG A 41 1.92 -1.97 -11.51
N VAL A 42 2.95 -1.62 -12.28
CA VAL A 42 4.13 -2.46 -12.55
C VAL A 42 4.89 -2.74 -11.26
N ARG A 43 5.14 -1.71 -10.44
CA ARG A 43 5.84 -1.87 -9.16
C ARG A 43 5.06 -2.77 -8.20
N TRP A 44 3.74 -2.59 -8.10
CA TRP A 44 2.84 -3.44 -7.32
C TRP A 44 2.93 -4.91 -7.72
N LYS A 45 2.88 -5.20 -9.03
CA LYS A 45 3.04 -6.57 -9.56
C LYS A 45 4.42 -7.13 -9.23
N ALA A 46 5.47 -6.33 -9.39
CA ALA A 46 6.85 -6.74 -9.13
C ALA A 46 7.08 -7.08 -7.66
N LEU A 47 6.57 -6.29 -6.72
CA LEU A 47 6.62 -6.58 -5.29
C LEU A 47 5.83 -7.87 -5.00
N ASN A 48 4.55 -7.97 -5.38
CA ASN A 48 3.77 -9.19 -5.16
C ASN A 48 4.46 -10.48 -5.67
N LYS A 49 5.08 -10.42 -6.87
CA LYS A 49 5.87 -11.55 -7.41
C LYS A 49 7.05 -11.90 -6.49
N ARG A 50 7.75 -10.90 -5.96
CA ARG A 50 8.87 -11.09 -5.01
C ARG A 50 8.38 -11.63 -3.66
N SER A 51 7.30 -11.09 -3.07
CA SER A 51 6.70 -11.63 -1.84
C SER A 51 6.38 -13.11 -2.00
N ARG A 52 5.63 -13.50 -3.05
CA ARG A 52 5.30 -14.91 -3.31
C ARG A 52 6.55 -15.79 -3.42
N ARG A 53 7.62 -15.29 -4.04
CA ARG A 53 8.90 -16.01 -4.13
C ARG A 53 9.55 -16.14 -2.75
N LEU A 54 9.60 -15.07 -1.96
CA LEU A 54 10.19 -15.07 -0.62
C LEU A 54 9.41 -16.00 0.33
N THR A 55 8.08 -15.97 0.31
CA THR A 55 7.22 -16.89 1.06
C THR A 55 7.55 -18.34 0.73
N ARG A 56 7.62 -18.71 -0.56
CA ARG A 56 7.98 -20.08 -0.96
C ARG A 56 9.38 -20.50 -0.49
N ILE A 57 10.36 -19.59 -0.53
CA ILE A 57 11.72 -19.91 -0.06
C ILE A 57 11.70 -20.09 1.46
N SER A 58 11.02 -19.20 2.18
CA SER A 58 10.83 -19.26 3.63
C SER A 58 10.20 -20.59 4.04
N GLU A 59 9.08 -20.98 3.42
CA GLU A 59 8.40 -22.26 3.66
C GLU A 59 9.33 -23.47 3.43
N LYS A 60 10.11 -23.47 2.35
CA LYS A 60 11.05 -24.56 2.04
C LYS A 60 12.23 -24.65 3.01
N THR A 61 12.62 -23.53 3.60
CA THR A 61 13.85 -23.43 4.41
C THR A 61 13.60 -23.30 5.91
N LYS A 62 12.31 -23.32 6.30
CA LYS A 62 11.80 -23.02 7.64
C LYS A 62 12.50 -23.78 8.77
N ASN A 63 12.86 -25.04 8.53
CA ASN A 63 13.34 -25.95 9.59
C ASN A 63 14.88 -26.09 9.67
N THR A 64 15.64 -25.65 8.66
CA THR A 64 17.09 -25.90 8.62
C THR A 64 17.90 -24.63 8.38
N THR A 65 17.56 -23.86 7.35
CA THR A 65 18.40 -22.74 6.89
C THR A 65 17.93 -21.39 7.42
N MET A 66 16.65 -21.25 7.78
CA MET A 66 16.13 -19.98 8.28
C MET A 66 16.69 -19.59 9.64
N ALA A 67 16.77 -20.52 10.60
CA ALA A 67 17.34 -20.23 11.92
C ALA A 67 18.83 -19.81 11.81
N ALA A 68 19.61 -20.57 11.03
CA ALA A 68 21.02 -20.30 10.77
C ALA A 68 21.25 -18.99 9.98
N ARG A 69 20.28 -18.53 9.19
CA ARG A 69 20.34 -17.29 8.39
C ARG A 69 19.35 -16.22 8.84
N SER A 70 18.95 -16.24 10.11
CA SER A 70 17.91 -15.38 10.66
C SER A 70 18.20 -13.89 10.42
N ARG A 71 19.45 -13.44 10.66
CA ARG A 71 19.88 -12.06 10.40
C ARG A 71 19.70 -11.63 8.94
N GLN A 72 20.03 -12.51 7.98
CA GLN A 72 19.87 -12.23 6.56
C GLN A 72 18.38 -12.12 6.20
N TRP A 73 17.55 -13.01 6.74
CA TRP A 73 16.10 -12.96 6.56
C TRP A 73 15.50 -11.68 7.12
N PHE A 74 15.85 -11.29 8.35
CA PHE A 74 15.42 -10.01 8.93
C PHE A 74 15.84 -8.80 8.10
N ARG A 75 17.01 -8.84 7.45
CA ARG A 75 17.45 -7.76 6.56
C ARG A 75 16.59 -7.70 5.29
N ILE A 76 16.31 -8.85 4.68
CA ILE A 76 15.47 -8.94 3.48
C ILE A 76 14.06 -8.46 3.80
N ASP A 77 13.49 -8.90 4.92
CA ASP A 77 12.16 -8.53 5.38
C ASP A 77 12.02 -7.02 5.57
N ARG A 78 12.91 -6.40 6.35
CA ARG A 78 12.93 -4.93 6.53
C ARG A 78 13.14 -4.15 5.23
N MET A 79 13.95 -4.67 4.30
CA MET A 79 14.12 -4.03 2.98
C MET A 79 12.83 -4.10 2.16
N TYR A 80 12.09 -5.20 2.32
CA TYR A 80 10.85 -5.45 1.62
C TYR A 80 9.69 -4.61 2.19
N ASP A 81 9.58 -4.50 3.52
CA ASP A 81 8.62 -3.62 4.19
C ASP A 81 8.80 -2.17 3.73
N ARG A 82 10.02 -1.64 3.80
CA ARG A 82 10.32 -0.28 3.30
C ARG A 82 9.99 -0.10 1.81
N ALA A 83 10.08 -1.16 1.01
CA ALA A 83 9.75 -1.09 -0.41
C ALA A 83 8.22 -1.06 -0.62
N TRP A 84 7.46 -1.71 0.24
CA TRP A 84 6.01 -1.60 0.29
C TRP A 84 5.55 -0.26 0.81
N ASP A 85 6.08 0.20 1.94
CA ASP A 85 5.70 1.47 2.56
C ASP A 85 5.82 2.63 1.56
N ARG A 86 6.97 2.72 0.89
CA ARG A 86 7.18 3.74 -0.17
C ARG A 86 6.21 3.61 -1.33
N LEU A 87 5.83 2.39 -1.72
CA LEU A 87 4.84 2.20 -2.77
C LEU A 87 3.46 2.65 -2.31
N VAL A 88 3.07 2.27 -1.09
CA VAL A 88 1.79 2.63 -0.48
C VAL A 88 1.71 4.15 -0.34
N GLU A 89 2.75 4.80 0.19
CA GLU A 89 2.86 6.26 0.28
C GLU A 89 2.70 6.93 -1.09
N ALA A 90 3.39 6.45 -2.12
CA ALA A 90 3.26 6.99 -3.47
C ALA A 90 1.85 6.81 -4.06
N ILE A 91 1.17 5.69 -3.75
CA ILE A 91 -0.21 5.43 -4.17
C ILE A 91 -1.18 6.35 -3.41
N THR A 92 -1.01 6.48 -2.10
CA THR A 92 -1.81 7.38 -1.27
C THR A 92 -1.68 8.81 -1.77
N HIS A 93 -0.44 9.30 -1.93
CA HIS A 93 -0.18 10.62 -2.48
C HIS A 93 -0.81 10.81 -3.85
N TYR A 94 -0.75 9.83 -4.75
CA TYR A 94 -1.44 9.91 -6.04
C TYR A 94 -2.95 10.13 -5.91
N PHE A 95 -3.61 9.53 -4.91
CA PHE A 95 -5.04 9.68 -4.70
C PHE A 95 -5.44 10.90 -3.86
N THR A 96 -4.53 11.47 -3.07
CA THR A 96 -4.80 12.61 -2.19
C THR A 96 -4.19 13.92 -2.68
N ALA A 97 -3.23 13.91 -3.61
CA ALA A 97 -2.56 15.12 -4.10
C ALA A 97 -3.49 16.11 -4.83
N SER A 98 -4.72 15.70 -5.19
CA SER A 98 -5.73 16.60 -5.78
C SER A 98 -6.63 17.28 -4.75
N GLU A 99 -6.51 16.97 -3.46
CA GLU A 99 -7.23 17.70 -2.41
C GLU A 99 -6.54 19.05 -2.22
N GLN A 100 -7.04 20.11 -2.87
CA GLN A 100 -6.77 21.45 -2.36
C GLN A 100 -7.26 21.48 -0.89
N PRO A 101 -6.48 22.06 0.04
CA PRO A 101 -6.93 22.23 1.41
C PRO A 101 -8.29 22.91 1.39
N VAL A 102 -9.28 22.32 2.05
CA VAL A 102 -10.58 22.97 2.23
C VAL A 102 -10.33 24.29 2.95
N GLY A 103 -10.70 25.41 2.32
CA GLY A 103 -10.44 26.77 2.81
C GLY A 103 -9.17 27.43 2.26
N LEU A 104 -8.42 26.81 1.34
CA LEU A 104 -7.28 27.47 0.68
C LEU A 104 -7.75 28.69 -0.13
N GLU A 105 -8.88 28.57 -0.82
CA GLU A 105 -9.46 29.67 -1.61
C GLU A 105 -9.91 30.84 -0.73
N ASP A 106 -10.55 30.54 0.41
CA ASP A 106 -10.96 31.55 1.39
C ASP A 106 -9.74 32.21 2.06
N PHE A 107 -8.73 31.41 2.45
CA PHE A 107 -7.46 31.90 2.98
C PHE A 107 -6.73 32.82 1.97
N MET A 108 -6.69 32.44 0.69
CA MET A 108 -6.05 33.23 -0.35
C MET A 108 -6.77 34.55 -0.59
N LYS A 109 -8.11 34.57 -0.53
CA LYS A 109 -8.92 35.80 -0.58
C LYS A 109 -8.70 36.69 0.64
N GLU A 110 -8.73 36.11 1.85
CA GLU A 110 -8.52 36.85 3.11
C GLU A 110 -7.13 37.50 3.19
N ASN A 111 -6.12 36.91 2.55
CA ASN A 111 -4.73 37.39 2.57
C ASN A 111 -4.30 38.11 1.28
N GLY A 112 -5.22 38.37 0.34
CA GLY A 112 -4.94 39.15 -0.87
C GLY A 112 -3.94 38.49 -1.84
N LEU A 113 -3.88 37.16 -1.85
CA LEU A 113 -3.00 36.37 -2.71
C LEU A 113 -3.66 36.00 -4.06
N VAL A 114 -4.93 36.38 -4.27
CA VAL A 114 -5.70 36.37 -5.53
C VAL A 114 -6.68 37.54 -5.53
#